data_AF-A0A850MG20-F1
#
_entry.id   AF-A0A850MG20-F1
#
_cell.length_a   1.000
_cell.length_b   1.000
_cell.length_c   1.000
_cell.angle_alpha   90.00
_cell.angle_beta   90.00
_cell.angle_gamma   90.00
#
_symmetry.space_group_name_H-M   'P 1'
#
loop_
_entity.id
_entity.type
_entity.pdbx_description
1 polymer ?
#
loop_
_entity_poly.entity_id
_entity_poly.type
_entity_poly.pdbx_seq_one_letter_code
_entity_poly.pdbx_strand_id
1 'polypeptide(L)'
;MGLATVEKWLHQCSRCSSCKYIYKNYNSSCPSGEKFWFETFWASGRVWMANALSKGNLKWSDSIIKALFACPLCGNCSVQCQQEVSSHLLDIMESLREEAVKAGVGPLDAHKSFAEGIKSENNPYKEPHTSRLDWLGGADLPEKAEVLYFVGCTSSYRQKKIARATYSVLKKINADFTISPEEWCCTSPLLRTGQTTAAESVVNHNINITKKIGTKTIIFSCAGCFRTFKEDYSRFLDQDWGIEILHVTEYLYNLLKDEELKISKEFPYTVTYHDPCHLGRHVGVYDAPRELLKAIPGLKLIEMSRIRENAWCCGAGGGVKSGFKEWAVEIAKERIKEAEKTNAEYLVSSCPFCHRNLEDAIKAKKSGLKMLDITEILNSVIN
;
A
#
# COMPACT_ATOMS: atom_id res chain seq x y z
N MET A 1 0.18 -18.66 6.81
CA MET A 1 0.75 -18.52 8.17
C MET A 1 -0.40 -18.41 9.16
N GLY A 2 -0.82 -19.53 9.77
CA GLY A 2 -1.90 -19.53 10.78
C GLY A 2 -1.44 -19.06 12.15
N LEU A 3 -2.32 -19.05 13.16
CA LEU A 3 -1.95 -18.59 14.52
C LEU A 3 -0.78 -19.35 15.15
N ALA A 4 -0.59 -20.63 14.78
CA ALA A 4 0.54 -21.44 15.24
C ALA A 4 1.91 -20.83 14.88
N THR A 5 2.03 -20.15 13.74
CA THR A 5 3.33 -19.57 13.32
C THR A 5 3.70 -18.31 14.09
N VAL A 6 2.73 -17.67 14.76
CA VAL A 6 2.91 -16.43 15.51
C VAL A 6 2.79 -16.62 17.02
N GLU A 7 2.57 -17.86 17.49
CA GLU A 7 2.22 -18.17 18.88
C GLU A 7 3.24 -17.60 19.89
N LYS A 8 4.54 -17.74 19.59
CA LYS A 8 5.63 -17.23 20.44
C LYS A 8 5.55 -15.73 20.73
N TRP A 9 4.89 -14.95 19.87
CA TRP A 9 4.76 -13.50 19.99
C TRP A 9 3.47 -13.06 20.72
N LEU A 10 2.47 -13.94 20.83
CA LEU A 10 1.16 -13.60 21.40
C LEU A 10 1.24 -13.21 22.88
N HIS A 11 2.24 -13.71 23.60
CA HIS A 11 2.45 -13.44 25.03
C HIS A 11 3.27 -12.18 25.31
N GLN A 12 3.89 -11.58 24.29
CA GLN A 12 4.78 -10.42 24.44
C GLN A 12 4.03 -9.08 24.56
N CYS A 13 2.70 -9.06 24.42
CA CYS A 13 1.90 -7.84 24.56
C CYS A 13 1.41 -7.63 26.00
N SER A 14 2.04 -6.69 26.71
CA SER A 14 1.66 -6.27 28.07
C SER A 14 0.43 -5.34 28.17
N ARG A 15 -0.21 -4.99 27.04
CA ARG A 15 -1.33 -4.02 26.96
C ARG A 15 -1.05 -2.64 27.57
N CYS A 16 0.21 -2.18 27.55
CA CYS A 16 0.61 -0.86 28.05
C CYS A 16 0.02 0.35 27.28
N SER A 17 -0.81 0.12 26.26
CA SER A 17 -1.46 1.16 25.43
C SER A 17 -0.53 2.04 24.57
N SER A 18 0.77 1.76 24.50
CA SER A 18 1.72 2.49 23.62
C SER A 18 1.29 2.50 22.14
N CYS A 19 0.62 1.44 21.66
CA CYS A 19 0.14 1.35 20.29
C CYS A 19 -1.05 2.27 19.96
N LYS A 20 -1.60 3.01 20.93
CA LYS A 20 -2.79 3.85 20.76
C LYS A 20 -2.46 5.26 20.27
N TYR A 21 -1.32 5.82 20.69
CA TYR A 21 -0.91 7.19 20.41
C TYR A 21 0.49 7.26 19.81
N ILE A 22 0.81 8.38 19.15
CA ILE A 22 2.18 8.71 18.77
C ILE A 22 2.94 9.09 20.04
N TYR A 23 3.97 8.33 20.40
CA TYR A 23 4.64 8.48 21.70
C TYR A 23 5.17 9.91 21.94
N LYS A 24 5.68 10.56 20.89
CA LYS A 24 6.34 11.87 20.99
C LYS A 24 5.39 13.02 21.34
N ASN A 25 4.12 12.96 20.94
CA ASN A 25 3.19 14.09 21.06
C ASN A 25 1.78 13.68 21.51
N TYR A 26 1.58 12.41 21.88
CA TYR A 26 0.32 11.83 22.33
C TYR A 26 -0.85 11.98 21.35
N ASN A 27 -0.58 12.32 20.09
CA ASN A 27 -1.61 12.39 19.08
C ASN A 27 -2.17 10.99 18.80
N SER A 28 -3.47 10.95 18.58
CA SER A 28 -4.20 9.82 18.03
C SER A 28 -3.46 9.19 16.84
N SER A 29 -3.38 7.86 16.79
CA SER A 29 -2.53 7.17 15.80
C SER A 29 -3.17 5.95 15.13
N CYS A 30 -4.21 5.37 15.73
CA CYS A 30 -4.92 4.21 15.21
C CYS A 30 -6.34 4.58 14.78
N PRO A 31 -6.64 4.67 13.47
CA PRO A 31 -7.98 5.06 13.04
C PRO A 31 -9.07 4.15 13.60
N SER A 32 -8.82 2.83 13.59
CA SER A 32 -9.79 1.85 14.05
C SER A 32 -10.11 2.01 15.54
N GLY A 33 -9.10 2.09 16.40
CA GLY A 33 -9.32 2.27 17.83
C GLY A 33 -10.04 3.58 18.16
N GLU A 34 -9.68 4.65 17.47
CA GLU A 34 -10.19 6.01 17.69
C GLU A 34 -11.63 6.21 17.23
N LYS A 35 -12.11 5.38 16.31
CA LYS A 35 -13.53 5.39 15.91
C LYS A 35 -14.40 4.61 16.87
N PHE A 36 -13.95 3.41 17.24
CA PHE A 36 -14.80 2.45 17.95
C PHE A 36 -14.66 2.50 19.46
N TRP A 37 -13.62 3.16 19.99
CA TRP A 37 -13.40 3.40 21.42
C TRP A 37 -13.45 2.15 22.31
N PHE A 38 -13.12 0.98 21.74
CA PHE A 38 -13.13 -0.29 22.46
C PHE A 38 -11.86 -1.09 22.19
N GLU A 39 -11.32 -1.74 23.24
CA GLU A 39 -9.93 -2.24 23.28
C GLU A 39 -9.60 -3.16 22.10
N THR A 40 -10.55 -3.98 21.66
CA THR A 40 -10.39 -4.92 20.53
C THR A 40 -10.12 -4.24 19.19
N PHE A 41 -10.34 -2.93 19.07
CA PHE A 41 -10.06 -2.15 17.87
C PHE A 41 -8.67 -1.50 17.87
N TRP A 42 -7.88 -1.66 18.93
CA TRP A 42 -6.44 -1.36 18.94
C TRP A 42 -5.60 -2.63 18.77
N ALA A 43 -4.29 -2.47 18.56
CA ALA A 43 -3.40 -3.61 18.34
C ALA A 43 -3.31 -4.52 19.58
N SER A 44 -3.19 -3.94 20.77
CA SER A 44 -3.16 -4.69 22.04
C SER A 44 -4.38 -5.60 22.22
N GLY A 45 -5.58 -5.08 22.03
CA GLY A 45 -6.79 -5.89 22.09
C GLY A 45 -6.81 -7.02 21.05
N ARG A 46 -6.37 -6.75 19.81
CA ARG A 46 -6.31 -7.79 18.76
C ARG A 46 -5.26 -8.88 19.03
N VAL A 47 -4.11 -8.54 19.61
CA VAL A 47 -3.13 -9.56 20.04
C VAL A 47 -3.74 -10.46 21.11
N TRP A 48 -4.46 -9.88 22.07
CA TRP A 48 -5.14 -10.67 23.10
C TRP A 48 -6.33 -11.47 22.59
N MET A 49 -7.05 -10.97 21.59
CA MET A 49 -8.03 -11.78 20.85
C MET A 49 -7.35 -12.98 20.18
N ALA A 50 -6.23 -12.76 19.48
CA ALA A 50 -5.47 -13.84 18.84
C ALA A 50 -5.02 -14.90 19.86
N ASN A 51 -4.47 -14.46 21.00
CA ASN A 51 -4.08 -15.34 22.10
C ASN A 51 -5.26 -16.14 22.70
N ALA A 52 -6.43 -15.51 22.86
CA ALA A 52 -7.58 -16.19 23.42
C ALA A 52 -8.20 -17.19 22.42
N LEU A 53 -8.25 -16.84 21.13
CA LEU A 53 -8.71 -17.72 20.06
C LEU A 53 -7.76 -18.92 19.87
N SER A 54 -6.44 -18.72 19.90
CA SER A 54 -5.47 -19.81 19.75
C SER A 54 -5.56 -20.85 20.86
N LYS A 55 -5.99 -20.44 22.06
CA LYS A 55 -6.19 -21.32 23.23
C LYS A 55 -7.61 -21.89 23.34
N GLY A 56 -8.51 -21.56 22.42
CA GLY A 56 -9.93 -21.94 22.50
C GLY A 56 -10.72 -21.26 23.63
N ASN A 57 -10.14 -20.22 24.25
CA ASN A 57 -10.77 -19.46 25.34
C ASN A 57 -11.76 -18.40 24.85
N LEU A 58 -11.76 -18.14 23.54
CA LEU A 58 -12.67 -17.20 22.87
C LEU A 58 -13.27 -17.90 21.65
N LYS A 59 -14.55 -17.67 21.40
CA LYS A 59 -15.23 -18.14 20.18
C LYS A 59 -15.37 -16.99 19.20
N TRP A 60 -15.35 -17.29 17.90
CA TRP A 60 -15.62 -16.31 16.86
C TRP A 60 -17.02 -15.70 17.02
N SER A 61 -17.13 -14.41 16.71
CA SER A 61 -18.36 -13.64 16.73
C SER A 61 -18.28 -12.49 15.73
N ASP A 62 -19.43 -11.95 15.33
CA ASP A 62 -19.48 -10.78 14.43
C ASP A 62 -18.72 -9.58 14.98
N SER A 63 -18.72 -9.40 16.31
CA SER A 63 -17.97 -8.32 16.97
C SER A 63 -16.46 -8.50 16.83
N ILE A 64 -15.94 -9.73 16.93
CA ILE A 64 -14.53 -10.06 16.71
C ILE A 64 -14.16 -9.84 15.24
N ILE A 65 -15.00 -10.32 14.31
CA ILE A 65 -14.77 -10.17 12.87
C ILE A 65 -14.75 -8.68 12.50
N LYS A 66 -15.70 -7.89 13.00
CA LYS A 66 -15.70 -6.43 12.81
C LYS A 66 -14.44 -5.78 13.36
N ALA A 67 -14.03 -6.12 14.58
CA ALA A 67 -12.81 -5.57 15.19
C ALA A 67 -11.55 -5.90 14.38
N LEU A 68 -11.47 -7.12 13.84
CA LEU A 68 -10.35 -7.59 13.04
C LEU A 68 -10.27 -6.88 11.69
N PHE A 69 -11.38 -6.83 10.94
CA PHE A 69 -11.40 -6.33 9.56
C PHE A 69 -11.55 -4.80 9.46
N ALA A 70 -11.94 -4.10 10.53
CA ALA A 70 -11.93 -2.63 10.57
C ALA A 70 -10.50 -2.03 10.63
N CYS A 71 -9.48 -2.87 10.82
CA CYS A 71 -8.07 -2.48 10.79
C CYS A 71 -7.57 -2.29 9.35
N PRO A 72 -6.98 -1.16 8.97
CA PRO A 72 -6.41 -0.98 7.64
C PRO A 72 -5.03 -1.65 7.45
N LEU A 73 -4.51 -2.33 8.49
CA LEU A 73 -3.17 -2.94 8.51
C LEU A 73 -2.05 -1.93 8.19
N CYS A 74 -2.17 -0.69 8.66
CA CYS A 74 -1.24 0.38 8.29
C CYS A 74 0.11 0.35 9.02
N GLY A 75 0.32 -0.56 9.96
CA GLY A 75 1.58 -0.70 10.69
C GLY A 75 1.87 0.37 11.76
N ASN A 76 0.99 1.35 12.00
CA ASN A 76 1.25 2.37 13.01
C ASN A 76 1.54 1.76 14.39
N CYS A 77 0.78 0.73 14.78
CA CYS A 77 1.00 0.05 16.04
C CYS A 77 2.41 -0.57 16.16
N SER A 78 2.99 -1.06 15.07
CA SER A 78 4.36 -1.59 15.04
C SER A 78 5.38 -0.49 15.28
N VAL A 79 5.17 0.69 14.69
CA VAL A 79 6.05 1.85 14.87
C VAL A 79 6.02 2.36 16.32
N GLN A 80 4.83 2.46 16.93
CA GLN A 80 4.70 3.08 18.26
C GLN A 80 4.97 2.11 19.42
N CYS A 81 4.86 0.79 19.19
CA CYS A 81 4.98 -0.21 20.24
C CYS A 81 6.42 -0.31 20.75
N GLN A 82 6.58 -0.13 22.07
CA GLN A 82 7.87 -0.22 22.78
C GLN A 82 8.09 -1.62 23.39
N GLN A 83 7.47 -2.66 22.82
CA GLN A 83 7.59 -4.04 23.30
C GLN A 83 8.18 -4.90 22.19
N GLU A 84 8.76 -6.05 22.53
CA GLU A 84 9.37 -6.97 21.55
C GLU A 84 8.42 -7.44 20.46
N VAL A 85 7.11 -7.45 20.73
CA VAL A 85 6.07 -7.82 19.75
C VAL A 85 5.95 -6.83 18.58
N SER A 86 6.56 -5.65 18.67
CA SER A 86 6.38 -4.54 17.71
C SER A 86 6.60 -4.94 16.26
N SER A 87 7.66 -5.71 15.98
CA SER A 87 8.02 -6.23 14.65
C SER A 87 7.02 -7.27 14.12
N HIS A 88 6.18 -7.84 14.98
CA HIS A 88 5.31 -8.97 14.64
C HIS A 88 3.82 -8.67 14.78
N LEU A 89 3.45 -7.45 15.17
CA LEU A 89 2.03 -7.07 15.29
C LEU A 89 1.27 -7.27 13.98
N LEU A 90 1.86 -6.91 12.83
CA LEU A 90 1.21 -7.10 11.53
C LEU A 90 1.08 -8.58 11.15
N ASP A 91 2.12 -9.39 11.41
CA ASP A 91 2.05 -10.84 11.19
C ASP A 91 0.92 -11.45 12.02
N ILE A 92 0.77 -11.06 13.30
CA ILE A 92 -0.33 -11.51 14.16
C ILE A 92 -1.69 -11.10 13.57
N MET A 93 -1.85 -9.85 13.10
CA MET A 93 -3.13 -9.41 12.51
C MET A 93 -3.48 -10.18 11.24
N GLU A 94 -2.50 -10.43 10.37
CA GLU A 94 -2.68 -11.16 9.12
C GLU A 94 -2.95 -12.64 9.37
N SER A 95 -2.21 -13.27 10.27
CA SER A 95 -2.46 -14.66 10.72
C SER A 95 -3.83 -14.82 11.34
N LEU A 96 -4.29 -13.85 12.12
CA LEU A 96 -5.63 -13.87 12.70
C LEU A 96 -6.72 -13.77 11.62
N ARG A 97 -6.49 -13.02 10.54
CA ARG A 97 -7.40 -12.98 9.38
C ARG A 97 -7.40 -14.28 8.61
N GLU A 98 -6.24 -14.89 8.40
CA GLU A 98 -6.15 -16.22 7.80
C GLU A 98 -6.90 -17.27 8.62
N GLU A 99 -6.80 -17.21 9.96
CA GLU A 99 -7.54 -18.12 10.84
C GLU A 99 -9.05 -17.92 10.76
N ALA A 100 -9.51 -16.66 10.65
CA ALA A 100 -10.93 -16.38 10.41
C ALA A 100 -11.43 -17.01 9.09
N VAL A 101 -10.62 -16.96 8.03
CA VAL A 101 -10.94 -17.61 6.75
C VAL A 101 -11.02 -19.12 6.91
N LYS A 102 -10.04 -19.75 7.58
CA LYS A 102 -10.03 -21.20 7.83
C LYS A 102 -11.22 -21.68 8.66
N ALA A 103 -11.63 -20.88 9.64
CA ALA A 103 -12.78 -21.16 10.49
C ALA A 103 -14.14 -20.90 9.79
N GLY A 104 -14.16 -20.47 8.53
CA GLY A 104 -15.38 -20.23 7.75
C GLY A 104 -16.17 -18.97 8.16
N VAL A 105 -15.61 -18.15 9.06
CA VAL A 105 -16.21 -16.89 9.54
C VAL A 105 -15.64 -15.65 8.83
N GLY A 106 -14.62 -15.86 8.00
CA GLY A 106 -14.02 -14.87 7.12
C GLY A 106 -13.80 -15.45 5.70
N PRO A 107 -13.34 -14.62 4.74
CA PRO A 107 -13.17 -13.17 4.88
C PRO A 107 -14.56 -12.50 4.88
N LEU A 108 -14.64 -11.18 4.97
CA LEU A 108 -15.94 -10.50 4.81
C LEU A 108 -16.54 -10.83 3.43
N ASP A 109 -17.86 -10.82 3.30
CA ASP A 109 -18.52 -11.10 2.02
C ASP A 109 -18.01 -10.19 0.88
N ALA A 110 -17.78 -8.91 1.17
CA ALA A 110 -17.21 -7.96 0.23
C ALA A 110 -15.79 -8.34 -0.25
N HIS A 111 -15.04 -9.14 0.50
CA HIS A 111 -13.67 -9.57 0.19
C HIS A 111 -13.61 -10.88 -0.60
N LYS A 112 -14.65 -11.71 -0.58
CA LYS A 112 -14.74 -12.96 -1.39
C LYS A 112 -14.54 -12.68 -2.88
N SER A 113 -15.03 -11.51 -3.33
CA SER A 113 -14.88 -11.02 -4.69
C SER A 113 -13.43 -10.92 -5.18
N PHE A 114 -12.44 -10.79 -4.28
CA PHE A 114 -11.03 -10.72 -4.64
C PHE A 114 -10.50 -12.04 -5.18
N ALA A 115 -10.74 -13.16 -4.47
CA ALA A 115 -10.31 -14.47 -4.92
C ALA A 115 -11.05 -14.90 -6.19
N GLU A 116 -12.36 -14.61 -6.27
CA GLU A 116 -13.16 -14.88 -7.46
C GLU A 116 -12.62 -14.12 -8.68
N GLY A 117 -12.38 -12.82 -8.56
CA GLY A 117 -11.89 -12.01 -9.69
C GLY A 117 -10.46 -12.34 -10.10
N ILE A 118 -9.59 -12.64 -9.14
CA ILE A 118 -8.22 -13.05 -9.46
C ILE A 118 -8.21 -14.42 -10.13
N LYS A 119 -9.09 -15.34 -9.72
CA LYS A 119 -9.21 -16.65 -10.38
C LYS A 119 -9.75 -16.54 -11.81
N SER A 120 -10.73 -15.67 -12.06
CA SER A 120 -11.37 -15.57 -13.38
C SER A 120 -10.64 -14.63 -14.34
N GLU A 121 -10.12 -13.51 -13.85
CA GLU A 121 -9.62 -12.40 -14.67
C GLU A 121 -8.21 -11.93 -14.26
N ASN A 122 -7.55 -12.66 -13.36
CA ASN A 122 -6.21 -12.33 -12.86
C ASN A 122 -6.11 -10.97 -12.14
N ASN A 123 -7.24 -10.34 -11.80
CA ASN A 123 -7.30 -9.05 -11.11
C ASN A 123 -8.49 -8.96 -10.13
N PRO A 124 -8.39 -8.18 -9.05
CA PRO A 124 -9.41 -8.13 -8.00
C PRO A 124 -10.67 -7.33 -8.37
N TYR A 125 -10.74 -6.78 -9.59
CA TYR A 125 -11.87 -5.96 -10.06
C TYR A 125 -12.83 -6.70 -10.97
N LYS A 126 -12.54 -7.97 -11.33
CA LYS A 126 -13.35 -8.80 -12.25
C LYS A 126 -13.51 -8.16 -13.64
N GLU A 127 -12.54 -7.35 -14.06
CA GLU A 127 -12.52 -6.77 -15.41
C GLU A 127 -11.71 -7.64 -16.37
N PRO A 128 -12.08 -7.72 -17.66
CA PRO A 128 -11.38 -8.54 -18.63
C PRO A 128 -9.87 -8.33 -18.59
N HIS A 129 -9.10 -9.40 -18.41
CA HIS A 129 -7.63 -9.29 -18.34
C HIS A 129 -7.02 -8.59 -19.56
N THR A 130 -7.59 -8.82 -20.74
CA THR A 130 -7.18 -8.22 -22.02
C THR A 130 -7.21 -6.68 -22.03
N SER A 131 -8.07 -6.06 -21.20
CA SER A 131 -8.21 -4.59 -21.13
C SER A 131 -7.14 -3.90 -20.27
N ARG A 132 -6.25 -4.65 -19.62
CA ARG A 132 -5.32 -4.10 -18.61
C ARG A 132 -4.32 -3.08 -19.18
N LEU A 133 -4.02 -3.14 -20.47
CA LEU A 133 -3.10 -2.24 -21.17
C LEU A 133 -3.80 -1.26 -22.11
N ASP A 134 -5.12 -1.14 -22.09
CA ASP A 134 -5.86 -0.17 -22.94
C ASP A 134 -5.36 1.27 -22.76
N TRP A 135 -4.85 1.60 -21.57
CA TRP A 135 -4.32 2.93 -21.27
C TRP A 135 -2.99 3.23 -21.98
N LEU A 136 -2.26 2.20 -22.44
CA LEU A 136 -0.96 2.30 -23.11
C LEU A 136 -1.09 2.71 -24.59
N GLY A 137 -2.25 2.44 -25.21
CA GLY A 137 -2.54 2.85 -26.58
C GLY A 137 -1.75 2.09 -27.66
N GLY A 138 -1.38 0.83 -27.40
CA GLY A 138 -0.72 -0.04 -28.37
C GLY A 138 0.77 0.25 -28.59
N ALA A 139 1.46 0.85 -27.61
CA ALA A 139 2.90 1.05 -27.67
C ALA A 139 3.64 -0.28 -27.83
N ASP A 140 4.60 -0.32 -28.75
CA ASP A 140 5.50 -1.46 -28.95
C ASP A 140 6.61 -1.41 -27.90
N LEU A 141 6.68 -2.43 -27.05
CA LEU A 141 7.64 -2.56 -25.96
C LEU A 141 8.46 -3.83 -26.15
N PRO A 142 9.77 -3.81 -25.84
CA PRO A 142 10.61 -4.97 -26.03
C PRO A 142 10.15 -6.12 -25.12
N GLU A 143 10.28 -7.37 -25.59
CA GLU A 143 9.93 -8.55 -24.78
C GLU A 143 10.85 -8.74 -23.56
N LYS A 144 12.08 -8.19 -23.64
CA LYS A 144 13.11 -8.22 -22.61
C LYS A 144 13.62 -6.80 -22.37
N ALA A 145 13.89 -6.48 -21.12
CA ALA A 145 14.46 -5.19 -20.72
C ALA A 145 15.13 -5.33 -19.36
N GLU A 146 16.10 -4.46 -19.05
CA GLU A 146 16.70 -4.41 -17.72
C GLU A 146 15.68 -4.09 -16.64
N VAL A 147 14.69 -3.22 -16.92
CA VAL A 147 13.66 -2.81 -15.97
C VAL A 147 12.27 -3.35 -16.35
N LEU A 148 11.59 -4.02 -15.43
CA LEU A 148 10.17 -4.33 -15.54
C LEU A 148 9.35 -3.30 -14.76
N TYR A 149 8.50 -2.55 -15.45
CA TYR A 149 7.47 -1.77 -14.76
C TYR A 149 6.24 -2.64 -14.46
N PHE A 150 6.11 -3.04 -13.20
CA PHE A 150 4.92 -3.71 -12.69
C PHE A 150 3.84 -2.66 -12.39
N VAL A 151 2.81 -2.63 -13.23
CA VAL A 151 1.80 -1.56 -13.27
C VAL A 151 0.83 -1.72 -12.11
N GLY A 152 0.39 -2.95 -11.85
CA GLY A 152 -0.59 -3.30 -10.84
C GLY A 152 -2.02 -2.92 -11.20
N CYS A 153 -2.98 -3.59 -10.58
CA CYS A 153 -4.39 -3.49 -10.97
C CYS A 153 -4.97 -2.10 -10.78
N THR A 154 -4.66 -1.39 -9.69
CA THR A 154 -5.28 -0.07 -9.45
C THR A 154 -4.86 0.96 -10.50
N SER A 155 -3.58 0.99 -10.89
CA SER A 155 -3.10 1.89 -11.94
C SER A 155 -3.67 1.49 -13.31
N SER A 156 -3.71 0.19 -13.64
CA SER A 156 -4.24 -0.30 -14.93
C SER A 156 -5.74 -0.05 -15.12
N TYR A 157 -6.56 -0.26 -14.09
CA TYR A 157 -8.03 -0.29 -14.23
C TYR A 157 -8.75 0.92 -13.62
N ARG A 158 -8.15 1.64 -12.67
CA ARG A 158 -8.82 2.75 -11.95
C ARG A 158 -8.09 4.08 -12.12
N GLN A 159 -6.79 4.10 -11.83
CA GLN A 159 -5.94 5.29 -11.88
C GLN A 159 -5.05 5.30 -13.12
N LYS A 160 -5.68 5.20 -14.31
CA LYS A 160 -5.00 5.10 -15.62
C LYS A 160 -4.06 6.28 -15.90
N LYS A 161 -4.29 7.44 -15.29
CA LYS A 161 -3.41 8.61 -15.39
C LYS A 161 -2.03 8.36 -14.77
N ILE A 162 -1.98 7.70 -13.62
CA ILE A 162 -0.73 7.31 -12.94
C ILE A 162 0.07 6.32 -13.80
N ALA A 163 -0.62 5.33 -14.38
CA ALA A 163 0.02 4.37 -15.29
C ALA A 163 0.66 5.07 -16.50
N ARG A 164 -0.08 5.96 -17.16
CA ARG A 164 0.42 6.76 -18.30
C ARG A 164 1.55 7.70 -17.91
N ALA A 165 1.44 8.36 -16.76
CA ALA A 165 2.47 9.28 -16.28
C ALA A 165 3.77 8.53 -15.98
N THR A 166 3.69 7.38 -15.30
CA THR A 166 4.87 6.53 -15.03
C THR A 166 5.51 6.04 -16.34
N TYR A 167 4.72 5.49 -17.27
CA TYR A 167 5.20 5.07 -18.58
C TYR A 167 5.89 6.22 -19.32
N SER A 168 5.25 7.40 -19.36
CA SER A 168 5.79 8.59 -20.03
C SER A 168 7.10 9.06 -19.40
N VAL A 169 7.22 9.04 -18.06
CA VAL A 169 8.48 9.37 -17.38
C VAL A 169 9.59 8.41 -17.79
N LEU A 170 9.35 7.10 -17.75
CA LEU A 170 10.36 6.09 -18.13
C LEU A 170 10.81 6.25 -19.58
N LYS A 171 9.87 6.60 -20.47
CA LYS A 171 10.17 6.87 -21.88
C LYS A 171 11.01 8.13 -22.08
N LYS A 172 10.74 9.20 -21.34
CA LYS A 172 11.47 10.48 -21.44
C LYS A 172 12.92 10.37 -20.98
N ILE A 173 13.16 9.58 -19.94
CA ILE A 173 14.51 9.32 -19.42
C ILE A 173 15.24 8.22 -20.22
N ASN A 174 14.65 7.71 -21.29
CA ASN A 174 15.19 6.62 -22.11
C ASN A 174 15.59 5.38 -21.29
N ALA A 175 14.79 5.01 -20.27
CA ALA A 175 15.04 3.79 -19.51
C ALA A 175 14.91 2.56 -20.43
N ASP A 176 15.74 1.53 -20.23
CA ASP A 176 15.54 0.22 -20.82
C ASP A 176 14.47 -0.53 -20.02
N PHE A 177 13.20 -0.36 -20.42
CA PHE A 177 12.08 -0.94 -19.69
C PHE A 177 11.05 -1.64 -20.57
N THR A 178 10.31 -2.57 -19.96
CA THR A 178 9.13 -3.20 -20.54
C THR A 178 7.95 -3.25 -19.56
N ILE A 179 6.78 -3.57 -20.10
CA ILE A 179 5.54 -3.81 -19.36
C ILE A 179 4.95 -5.12 -19.86
N SER A 180 4.81 -6.11 -18.98
CA SER A 180 4.25 -7.40 -19.38
C SER A 180 2.72 -7.32 -19.57
N PRO A 181 2.16 -7.79 -20.69
CA PRO A 181 0.72 -7.99 -20.83
C PRO A 181 0.21 -9.17 -19.98
N GLU A 182 1.09 -10.09 -19.57
CA GLU A 182 0.75 -11.28 -18.78
C GLU A 182 0.73 -11.02 -17.26
N GLU A 183 1.03 -9.79 -16.80
CA GLU A 183 1.09 -9.41 -15.39
C GLU A 183 -0.23 -9.66 -14.65
N TRP A 184 -0.21 -10.53 -13.64
CA TRP A 184 -1.36 -10.78 -12.76
C TRP A 184 -1.32 -9.92 -11.51
N CYS A 185 -2.41 -9.92 -10.74
CA CYS A 185 -2.49 -9.21 -9.47
C CYS A 185 -1.28 -9.53 -8.57
N CYS A 186 -0.75 -8.51 -7.88
CA CYS A 186 0.34 -8.68 -6.93
C CYS A 186 -0.01 -9.56 -5.71
N THR A 187 -1.27 -10.00 -5.55
CA THR A 187 -1.83 -10.78 -4.43
C THR A 187 -2.03 -10.05 -3.11
N SER A 188 -1.64 -8.77 -3.01
CA SER A 188 -1.83 -7.97 -1.79
C SER A 188 -3.27 -8.00 -1.23
N PRO A 189 -4.36 -7.85 -2.02
CA PRO A 189 -5.73 -7.93 -1.50
C PRO A 189 -6.06 -9.29 -0.85
N LEU A 190 -5.53 -10.39 -1.39
CA LEU A 190 -5.75 -11.74 -0.87
C LEU A 190 -5.04 -11.92 0.47
N LEU A 191 -3.74 -11.63 0.51
CA LEU A 191 -2.91 -11.75 1.71
C LEU A 191 -3.46 -10.89 2.85
N ARG A 192 -3.79 -9.62 2.58
CA ARG A 192 -4.31 -8.70 3.59
C ARG A 192 -5.71 -9.06 4.09
N THR A 193 -6.44 -9.94 3.41
CA THR A 193 -7.79 -10.41 3.82
C THR A 193 -7.81 -11.86 4.29
N GLY A 194 -6.65 -12.50 4.44
CA GLY A 194 -6.53 -13.88 4.94
C GLY A 194 -6.76 -14.97 3.89
N GLN A 195 -6.94 -14.61 2.61
CA GLN A 195 -7.21 -15.54 1.52
C GLN A 195 -5.91 -16.11 0.92
N THR A 196 -5.00 -16.60 1.77
CA THR A 196 -3.61 -16.91 1.40
C THR A 196 -3.46 -18.06 0.41
N THR A 197 -4.29 -19.10 0.50
CA THR A 197 -4.29 -20.23 -0.47
C THR A 197 -4.55 -19.78 -1.91
N ALA A 198 -5.32 -18.71 -2.12
CA ALA A 198 -5.59 -18.18 -3.46
C ALA A 198 -4.42 -17.37 -4.04
N ALA A 199 -3.39 -17.07 -3.26
CA ALA A 199 -2.25 -16.25 -3.70
C ALA A 199 -1.14 -17.07 -4.37
N GLU A 200 -0.92 -18.32 -3.97
CA GLU A 200 0.28 -19.10 -4.31
C GLU A 200 0.50 -19.26 -5.82
N SER A 201 -0.53 -19.68 -6.57
CA SER A 201 -0.42 -19.83 -8.03
C SER A 201 -0.12 -18.51 -8.74
N VAL A 202 -0.66 -17.40 -8.22
CA VAL A 202 -0.50 -16.06 -8.79
C VAL A 202 0.90 -15.52 -8.51
N VAL A 203 1.44 -15.78 -7.31
CA VAL A 203 2.83 -15.45 -6.97
C VAL A 203 3.79 -16.18 -7.91
N ASN A 204 3.61 -17.49 -8.07
CA ASN A 204 4.45 -18.32 -8.95
C ASN A 204 4.41 -17.85 -10.41
N HIS A 205 3.22 -17.48 -10.91
CA HIS A 205 3.05 -16.91 -12.25
C HIS A 205 3.84 -15.61 -12.42
N ASN A 206 3.68 -14.65 -11.50
CA ASN A 206 4.39 -13.38 -11.56
C ASN A 206 5.91 -13.57 -11.49
N ILE A 207 6.40 -14.50 -10.65
CA ILE A 207 7.83 -14.86 -10.60
C ILE A 207 8.29 -15.41 -11.95
N ASN A 208 7.53 -16.31 -12.57
CA ASN A 208 7.91 -16.89 -13.86
C ASN A 208 7.95 -15.85 -14.99
N ILE A 209 7.03 -14.87 -15.00
CA ILE A 209 7.09 -13.76 -15.95
C ILE A 209 8.37 -12.96 -15.78
N THR A 210 8.74 -12.61 -14.55
CA THR A 210 9.95 -11.81 -14.30
C THR A 210 11.20 -12.52 -14.80
N LYS A 211 11.30 -13.85 -14.57
CA LYS A 211 12.37 -14.69 -15.10
C LYS A 211 12.39 -14.78 -16.62
N LYS A 212 11.23 -14.91 -17.26
CA LYS A 212 11.08 -14.97 -18.74
C LYS A 212 11.56 -13.68 -19.41
N ILE A 213 11.24 -12.52 -18.81
CA ILE A 213 11.68 -11.21 -19.30
C ILE A 213 13.18 -11.01 -19.11
N GLY A 214 13.78 -11.62 -18.07
CA GLY A 214 15.21 -11.49 -17.78
C GLY A 214 15.57 -10.12 -17.19
N THR A 215 14.63 -9.49 -16.47
CA THR A 215 14.81 -8.19 -15.83
C THR A 215 15.75 -8.28 -14.63
N LYS A 216 16.51 -7.21 -14.38
CA LYS A 216 17.36 -7.05 -13.18
C LYS A 216 16.66 -6.25 -12.10
N THR A 217 15.74 -5.35 -12.47
CA THR A 217 15.04 -4.46 -11.55
C THR A 217 13.55 -4.42 -11.85
N ILE A 218 12.70 -4.64 -10.84
CA ILE A 218 11.26 -4.42 -10.95
C ILE A 218 10.90 -3.12 -10.24
N ILE A 219 10.23 -2.22 -10.96
CA ILE A 219 9.74 -0.97 -10.41
C ILE A 219 8.22 -0.96 -10.28
N PHE A 220 7.73 -0.25 -9.26
CA PHE A 220 6.31 -0.19 -8.92
C PHE A 220 5.88 1.27 -8.71
N SER A 221 4.75 1.68 -9.30
CA SER A 221 4.06 2.94 -8.96
C SER A 221 3.11 2.79 -7.77
N CYS A 222 2.91 1.55 -7.31
CA CYS A 222 2.01 1.22 -6.22
C CYS A 222 2.76 0.70 -5.01
N ALA A 223 2.77 1.47 -3.92
CA ALA A 223 3.27 1.05 -2.61
C ALA A 223 2.73 -0.32 -2.16
N GLY A 224 1.47 -0.64 -2.51
CA GLY A 224 0.85 -1.93 -2.22
C GLY A 224 1.53 -3.11 -2.91
N CYS A 225 1.80 -2.97 -4.22
CA CYS A 225 2.49 -3.98 -5.01
C CYS A 225 3.95 -4.08 -4.58
N PHE A 226 4.62 -2.94 -4.41
CA PHE A 226 6.00 -2.85 -3.95
C PHE A 226 6.25 -3.62 -2.66
N ARG A 227 5.52 -3.32 -1.57
CA ARG A 227 5.63 -4.04 -0.29
C ARG A 227 5.35 -5.53 -0.43
N THR A 228 4.41 -5.91 -1.30
CA THR A 228 4.06 -7.33 -1.46
C THR A 228 5.17 -8.09 -2.18
N PHE A 229 5.77 -7.52 -3.22
CA PHE A 229 6.94 -8.13 -3.86
C PHE A 229 8.17 -8.13 -2.94
N LYS A 230 8.44 -7.02 -2.24
CA LYS A 230 9.63 -6.89 -1.39
C LYS A 230 9.61 -7.81 -0.15
N GLU A 231 8.46 -7.91 0.51
CA GLU A 231 8.36 -8.56 1.83
C GLU A 231 7.54 -9.85 1.83
N ASP A 232 6.50 -9.97 0.99
CA ASP A 232 5.62 -11.16 1.00
C ASP A 232 6.13 -12.26 0.06
N TYR A 233 6.69 -11.91 -1.11
CA TYR A 233 7.09 -12.90 -2.12
C TYR A 233 8.29 -13.73 -1.67
N SER A 234 9.16 -13.18 -0.81
CA SER A 234 10.27 -13.91 -0.22
C SER A 234 9.84 -15.18 0.53
N ARG A 235 8.58 -15.23 1.02
CA ARG A 235 8.00 -16.41 1.68
C ARG A 235 7.69 -17.57 0.73
N PHE A 236 7.66 -17.30 -0.57
CA PHE A 236 7.36 -18.25 -1.64
C PHE A 236 8.60 -18.59 -2.49
N LEU A 237 9.75 -18.00 -2.16
CA LEU A 237 11.00 -18.21 -2.86
C LEU A 237 11.90 -19.12 -2.00
N ASP A 238 12.47 -20.15 -2.61
CA ASP A 238 13.44 -21.03 -1.94
C ASP A 238 14.79 -20.33 -1.68
N GLN A 239 15.10 -19.32 -2.49
CA GLN A 239 16.31 -18.52 -2.43
C GLN A 239 16.02 -17.10 -2.87
N ASP A 240 16.90 -16.16 -2.53
CA ASP A 240 16.86 -14.82 -3.12
C ASP A 240 16.93 -14.95 -4.65
N TRP A 241 15.92 -14.41 -5.33
CA TRP A 241 15.84 -14.42 -6.79
C TRP A 241 16.80 -13.42 -7.47
N GLY A 242 17.52 -12.59 -6.71
CA GLY A 242 18.57 -11.71 -7.22
C GLY A 242 18.08 -10.54 -8.07
N ILE A 243 16.79 -10.19 -7.95
CA ILE A 243 16.15 -9.08 -8.64
C ILE A 243 15.99 -7.90 -7.68
N GLU A 244 16.42 -6.72 -8.11
CA GLU A 244 16.25 -5.50 -7.35
C GLU A 244 14.77 -5.05 -7.37
N ILE A 245 14.21 -4.79 -6.19
CA ILE A 245 12.81 -4.37 -6.03
C ILE A 245 12.79 -2.93 -5.54
N LEU A 246 12.31 -2.01 -6.39
CA LEU A 246 12.27 -0.58 -6.10
C LEU A 246 10.87 0.01 -6.28
N HIS A 247 10.49 0.95 -5.42
CA HIS A 247 9.42 1.86 -5.77
C HIS A 247 9.90 2.83 -6.87
N VAL A 248 9.02 3.27 -7.77
CA VAL A 248 9.37 4.21 -8.84
C VAL A 248 10.04 5.49 -8.32
N THR A 249 9.70 5.91 -7.11
CA THR A 249 10.37 7.05 -6.46
C THR A 249 11.80 6.76 -6.06
N GLU A 250 12.13 5.53 -5.63
CA GLU A 250 13.53 5.15 -5.34
C GLU A 250 14.33 5.10 -6.63
N TYR A 251 13.78 4.46 -7.67
CA TYR A 251 14.42 4.38 -8.98
C TYR A 251 14.73 5.77 -9.55
N LEU A 252 13.76 6.67 -9.60
CA LEU A 252 13.95 8.03 -10.11
C LEU A 252 14.86 8.88 -9.20
N TYR A 253 14.85 8.63 -7.89
CA TYR A 253 15.74 9.34 -6.97
C TYR A 253 17.20 8.91 -7.14
N ASN A 254 17.47 7.63 -7.39
CA ASN A 254 18.81 7.15 -7.70
C ASN A 254 19.33 7.83 -8.97
N LEU A 255 18.55 7.84 -10.05
CA LEU A 255 18.91 8.54 -11.29
C LEU A 255 19.10 10.05 -11.09
N LEU A 256 18.33 10.68 -10.19
CA LEU A 256 18.53 12.09 -9.86
C LEU A 256 19.87 12.33 -9.17
N LYS A 257 20.27 11.45 -8.23
CA LYS A 257 21.55 11.54 -7.52
C LYS A 257 22.73 11.30 -8.44
N ASP A 258 22.57 10.43 -9.42
CA ASP A 258 23.60 10.07 -10.39
C ASP A 258 23.64 11.06 -11.58
N GLU A 259 22.86 12.14 -11.51
CA GLU A 259 22.74 13.19 -12.54
C GLU A 259 22.21 12.69 -13.91
N GLU A 260 21.63 11.49 -13.93
CA GLU A 260 21.01 10.86 -15.11
C GLU A 260 19.55 11.31 -15.33
N LEU A 261 18.90 11.82 -14.27
CA LEU A 261 17.57 12.43 -14.37
C LEU A 261 17.66 13.96 -14.31
N LYS A 262 17.21 14.63 -15.38
CA LYS A 262 17.14 16.10 -15.45
C LYS A 262 15.70 16.62 -15.35
N ILE A 263 15.44 17.43 -14.33
CA ILE A 263 14.19 18.17 -14.17
C ILE A 263 14.35 19.53 -14.85
N SER A 264 13.51 19.81 -15.84
CA SER A 264 13.75 20.89 -16.82
C SER A 264 12.70 21.99 -16.83
N LYS A 265 11.54 21.76 -16.21
CA LYS A 265 10.46 22.73 -16.11
C LYS A 265 10.08 22.96 -14.66
N GLU A 266 9.45 24.11 -14.42
CA GLU A 266 8.94 24.49 -13.12
C GLU A 266 7.57 23.87 -12.82
N PHE A 267 7.29 23.68 -11.55
CA PHE A 267 5.95 23.40 -11.03
C PHE A 267 5.65 24.38 -9.88
N PRO A 268 5.26 25.63 -10.17
CA PRO A 268 5.19 26.73 -9.19
C PRO A 268 3.94 26.64 -8.29
N TYR A 269 3.78 25.51 -7.61
CA TYR A 269 2.68 25.24 -6.68
C TYR A 269 3.21 24.77 -5.32
N THR A 270 2.42 25.06 -4.30
CA THR A 270 2.58 24.50 -2.96
C THR A 270 1.92 23.13 -2.90
N VAL A 271 2.69 22.14 -2.46
CA VAL A 271 2.20 20.77 -2.33
C VAL A 271 2.42 20.28 -0.90
N THR A 272 1.59 19.34 -0.48
CA THR A 272 1.83 18.54 0.73
C THR A 272 1.81 17.05 0.39
N TYR A 273 2.53 16.23 1.15
CA TYR A 273 2.74 14.82 0.82
C TYR A 273 2.07 13.86 1.81
N HIS A 274 1.35 12.88 1.29
CA HIS A 274 0.83 11.75 2.06
C HIS A 274 1.76 10.54 1.92
N ASP A 275 2.41 10.17 3.02
CA ASP A 275 3.19 8.94 3.17
C ASP A 275 2.30 7.68 3.08
N PRO A 276 2.38 6.87 2.01
CA PRO A 276 1.67 5.61 1.94
C PRO A 276 2.25 4.64 2.98
N CYS A 277 1.39 4.04 3.81
CA CYS A 277 1.86 3.14 4.88
C CYS A 277 2.72 1.97 4.38
N HIS A 278 2.35 1.32 3.27
CA HIS A 278 3.16 0.24 2.70
C HIS A 278 4.51 0.70 2.11
N LEU A 279 4.67 1.98 1.76
CA LEU A 279 5.95 2.52 1.26
C LEU A 279 6.83 2.97 2.44
N GLY A 280 6.25 3.67 3.40
CA GLY A 280 6.94 4.13 4.59
C GLY A 280 7.08 3.05 5.66
N ARG A 281 6.01 2.81 6.43
CA ARG A 281 6.08 2.01 7.67
C ARG A 281 6.47 0.55 7.46
N HIS A 282 6.17 -0.01 6.30
CA HIS A 282 6.43 -1.43 6.04
C HIS A 282 7.81 -1.69 5.45
N VAL A 283 8.38 -0.75 4.69
CA VAL A 283 9.62 -0.97 3.91
C VAL A 283 10.63 0.18 3.99
N GLY A 284 10.35 1.23 4.77
CA GLY A 284 11.30 2.27 5.16
C GLY A 284 11.49 3.43 4.19
N VAL A 285 10.71 3.54 3.11
CA VAL A 285 10.93 4.56 2.07
C VAL A 285 10.17 5.84 2.40
N TYR A 286 10.92 6.87 2.83
CA TYR A 286 10.38 8.18 3.19
C TYR A 286 11.02 9.35 2.44
N ASP A 287 12.33 9.26 2.18
CA ASP A 287 13.11 10.39 1.67
C ASP A 287 13.02 10.51 0.15
N ALA A 288 13.08 9.41 -0.59
CA ALA A 288 13.06 9.43 -2.05
C ALA A 288 11.89 10.25 -2.67
N PRO A 289 10.62 10.10 -2.22
CA PRO A 289 9.53 10.95 -2.73
C PRO A 289 9.72 12.44 -2.40
N ARG A 290 10.28 12.77 -1.24
CA ARG A 290 10.48 14.16 -0.79
C ARG A 290 11.61 14.83 -1.54
N GLU A 291 12.72 14.13 -1.72
CA GLU A 291 13.88 14.64 -2.44
C GLU A 291 13.55 14.88 -3.92
N LEU A 292 12.78 13.98 -4.54
CA LEU A 292 12.24 14.20 -5.88
C LEU A 292 11.37 15.46 -5.96
N LEU A 293 10.47 15.69 -4.99
CA LEU A 293 9.64 16.89 -4.98
C LEU A 293 10.48 18.16 -4.79
N LYS A 294 11.42 18.16 -3.83
CA LYS A 294 12.29 19.32 -3.55
C LYS A 294 13.19 19.70 -4.73
N ALA A 295 13.56 18.73 -5.58
CA ALA A 295 14.37 18.97 -6.76
C ALA A 295 13.60 19.70 -7.89
N ILE A 296 12.27 19.83 -7.78
CA ILE A 296 11.46 20.48 -8.82
C ILE A 296 11.50 22.00 -8.66
N PRO A 297 11.99 22.74 -9.67
CA PRO A 297 12.00 24.19 -9.64
C PRO A 297 10.61 24.78 -9.41
N GLY A 298 10.51 25.79 -8.54
CA GLY A 298 9.26 26.47 -8.20
C GLY A 298 8.32 25.72 -7.25
N LEU A 299 8.51 24.41 -7.04
CA LEU A 299 7.66 23.62 -6.15
C LEU A 299 7.97 23.94 -4.68
N LYS A 300 6.94 24.19 -3.88
CA LYS A 300 7.06 24.38 -2.43
C LYS A 300 6.43 23.21 -1.67
N LEU A 301 7.24 22.35 -1.06
CA LEU A 301 6.75 21.27 -0.20
C LEU A 301 6.48 21.77 1.22
N ILE A 302 5.23 21.65 1.69
CA ILE A 302 4.83 21.92 3.08
C ILE A 302 4.31 20.63 3.72
N GLU A 303 4.92 20.23 4.83
CA GLU A 303 4.58 19.01 5.55
C GLU A 303 3.34 19.18 6.44
N MET A 304 2.57 18.09 6.58
CA MET A 304 1.44 18.02 7.51
C MET A 304 1.90 17.84 8.97
N SER A 305 0.98 17.91 9.94
CA SER A 305 1.28 17.68 11.37
C SER A 305 1.79 16.28 11.70
N ARG A 306 1.33 15.27 10.94
CA ARG A 306 1.77 13.88 11.05
C ARG A 306 2.42 13.46 9.74
N ILE A 307 3.68 13.07 9.77
CA ILE A 307 4.47 12.72 8.59
C ILE A 307 5.28 11.45 8.83
N ARG A 308 5.85 10.90 7.76
CA ARG A 308 6.71 9.72 7.78
C ARG A 308 6.01 8.56 8.54
N GLU A 309 6.69 7.94 9.49
CA GLU A 309 6.18 6.84 10.31
C GLU A 309 4.98 7.23 11.20
N ASN A 310 4.74 8.52 11.40
CA ASN A 310 3.62 9.05 12.18
C ASN A 310 2.40 9.42 11.32
N ALA A 311 2.49 9.35 9.98
CA ALA A 311 1.42 9.77 9.07
C ALA A 311 0.08 9.04 9.30
N TRP A 312 -1.03 9.78 9.33
CA TRP A 312 -2.35 9.16 9.43
C TRP A 312 -2.65 8.32 8.19
N CYS A 313 -3.22 7.12 8.38
CA CYS A 313 -3.53 6.22 7.28
C CYS A 313 -4.55 6.85 6.31
N CYS A 314 -4.47 6.55 5.02
CA CYS A 314 -5.52 6.94 4.06
C CYS A 314 -6.83 6.13 4.24
N GLY A 315 -6.82 5.03 4.99
CA GLY A 315 -8.00 4.20 5.25
C GLY A 315 -8.35 3.14 4.20
N ALA A 316 -7.61 3.07 3.09
CA ALA A 316 -7.97 2.17 1.98
C ALA A 316 -7.56 0.70 2.21
N GLY A 317 -6.38 0.50 2.81
CA GLY A 317 -5.68 -0.78 2.95
C GLY A 317 -6.40 -1.83 3.81
N GLY A 318 -5.81 -3.02 3.91
CA GLY A 318 -6.35 -4.08 4.76
C GLY A 318 -7.75 -4.57 4.38
N GLY A 319 -8.22 -4.32 3.15
CA GLY A 319 -9.58 -4.63 2.72
C GLY A 319 -10.64 -3.64 3.24
N VAL A 320 -10.27 -2.60 4.00
CA VAL A 320 -11.22 -1.66 4.61
C VAL A 320 -12.03 -0.93 3.55
N LYS A 321 -11.42 -0.48 2.43
CA LYS A 321 -12.16 0.17 1.34
C LYS A 321 -13.27 -0.71 0.74
N SER A 322 -13.12 -2.03 0.75
CA SER A 322 -14.14 -2.94 0.22
C SER A 322 -15.18 -3.30 1.29
N GLY A 323 -14.73 -3.62 2.50
CA GLY A 323 -15.59 -4.12 3.58
C GLY A 323 -16.30 -3.05 4.42
N PHE A 324 -15.74 -1.83 4.50
CA PHE A 324 -16.26 -0.72 5.28
C PHE A 324 -16.05 0.60 4.53
N LYS A 325 -16.80 0.81 3.44
CA LYS A 325 -16.59 1.92 2.49
C LYS A 325 -16.67 3.29 3.15
N GLU A 326 -17.69 3.52 3.96
CA GLU A 326 -17.93 4.77 4.68
C GLU A 326 -16.80 5.02 5.66
N TRP A 327 -16.39 3.98 6.37
CA TRP A 327 -15.28 4.04 7.31
C TRP A 327 -13.95 4.40 6.63
N ALA A 328 -13.64 3.79 5.47
CA ALA A 328 -12.45 4.13 4.70
C ALA A 328 -12.40 5.63 4.35
N VAL A 329 -13.54 6.22 3.96
CA VAL A 329 -13.63 7.65 3.63
C VAL A 329 -13.52 8.51 4.88
N GLU A 330 -14.12 8.11 6.01
CA GLU A 330 -13.98 8.83 7.29
C GLU A 330 -12.52 8.92 7.75
N ILE A 331 -11.77 7.82 7.66
CA ILE A 331 -10.32 7.82 7.96
C ILE A 331 -9.60 8.85 7.07
N ALA A 332 -9.86 8.81 5.76
CA ALA A 332 -9.24 9.71 4.80
C ALA A 332 -9.59 11.18 5.07
N LYS A 333 -10.83 11.49 5.47
CA LYS A 333 -11.25 12.85 5.82
C LYS A 333 -10.39 13.47 6.91
N GLU A 334 -9.94 12.69 7.89
CA GLU A 334 -9.01 13.17 8.91
C GLU A 334 -7.65 13.55 8.31
N ARG A 335 -7.15 12.77 7.34
CA ARG A 335 -5.93 13.13 6.60
C ARG A 335 -6.13 14.39 5.76
N ILE A 336 -7.29 14.56 5.13
CA ILE A 336 -7.60 15.77 4.35
C ILE A 336 -7.61 17.01 5.25
N LYS A 337 -8.12 16.94 6.49
CA LYS A 337 -8.05 18.08 7.43
C LYS A 337 -6.61 18.50 7.74
N GLU A 338 -5.69 17.54 7.85
CA GLU A 338 -4.27 17.87 8.05
C GLU A 338 -3.67 18.54 6.82
N ALA A 339 -4.02 18.04 5.62
CA ALA A 339 -3.58 18.63 4.37
C ALA A 339 -4.09 20.07 4.20
N GLU A 340 -5.38 20.32 4.52
CA GLU A 340 -5.99 21.66 4.46
C GLU A 340 -5.24 22.68 5.34
N LYS A 341 -4.76 22.26 6.53
CA LYS A 341 -3.99 23.13 7.43
C LYS A 341 -2.64 23.58 6.87
N THR A 342 -2.12 22.91 5.84
CA THR A 342 -0.88 23.32 5.17
C THR A 342 -1.09 24.46 4.17
N ASN A 343 -2.34 24.76 3.80
CA ASN A 343 -2.70 25.66 2.70
C ASN A 343 -2.10 25.28 1.34
N ALA A 344 -1.65 24.02 1.16
CA ALA A 344 -1.19 23.54 -0.14
C ALA A 344 -2.33 23.49 -1.17
N GLU A 345 -2.02 23.71 -2.45
CA GLU A 345 -3.01 23.51 -3.52
C GLU A 345 -3.18 22.02 -3.86
N TYR A 346 -2.09 21.25 -3.74
CA TYR A 346 -2.06 19.83 -4.10
C TYR A 346 -1.72 18.93 -2.91
N LEU A 347 -2.50 17.86 -2.74
CA LEU A 347 -2.15 16.70 -1.95
C LEU A 347 -1.52 15.65 -2.87
N VAL A 348 -0.26 15.32 -2.60
CA VAL A 348 0.54 14.38 -3.40
C VAL A 348 0.67 13.06 -2.66
N SER A 349 0.60 11.95 -3.40
CA SER A 349 0.95 10.63 -2.89
C SER A 349 1.76 9.86 -3.93
N SER A 350 2.25 8.69 -3.55
CA SER A 350 3.02 7.80 -4.42
C SER A 350 2.43 6.38 -4.35
N CYS A 351 1.10 6.32 -4.38
CA CYS A 351 0.34 5.09 -4.31
C CYS A 351 -1.06 5.30 -4.90
N PRO A 352 -1.44 4.57 -5.96
CA PRO A 352 -2.72 4.74 -6.64
C PRO A 352 -3.91 4.39 -5.74
N PHE A 353 -3.72 3.49 -4.77
CA PHE A 353 -4.78 3.10 -3.84
C PHE A 353 -5.01 4.16 -2.75
N CYS A 354 -3.95 4.81 -2.29
CA CYS A 354 -4.06 5.99 -1.42
C CYS A 354 -4.70 7.16 -2.18
N HIS A 355 -4.21 7.45 -3.39
CA HIS A 355 -4.78 8.47 -4.28
C HIS A 355 -6.29 8.31 -4.42
N ARG A 356 -6.76 7.12 -4.78
CA ARG A 356 -8.20 6.85 -4.94
C ARG A 356 -9.02 7.20 -3.70
N ASN A 357 -8.58 6.79 -2.51
CA ASN A 357 -9.39 7.00 -1.30
C ASN A 357 -9.30 8.43 -0.75
N LEU A 358 -8.14 9.07 -0.90
CA LEU A 358 -7.97 10.48 -0.56
C LEU A 358 -8.77 11.39 -1.49
N GLU A 359 -8.82 11.07 -2.79
CA GLU A 359 -9.65 11.77 -3.77
C GLU A 359 -11.15 11.64 -3.42
N ASP A 360 -11.62 10.45 -3.06
CA ASP A 360 -12.99 10.24 -2.58
C ASP A 360 -13.29 11.12 -1.35
N ALA A 361 -12.33 11.26 -0.43
CA ALA A 361 -12.49 12.10 0.76
C ALA A 361 -12.44 13.60 0.46
N ILE A 362 -11.61 14.06 -0.48
CA ILE A 362 -11.59 15.44 -0.98
C ILE A 362 -12.98 15.80 -1.52
N LYS A 363 -13.54 14.95 -2.39
CA LYS A 363 -14.89 15.12 -2.96
C LYS A 363 -15.96 15.12 -1.87
N ALA A 364 -15.91 14.16 -0.95
CA ALA A 364 -16.87 14.04 0.14
C ALA A 364 -16.81 15.20 1.14
N LYS A 365 -15.64 15.84 1.33
CA LYS A 365 -15.48 17.06 2.15
C LYS A 365 -15.72 18.35 1.39
N LYS A 366 -15.90 18.30 0.06
CA LYS A 366 -15.91 19.48 -0.82
C LYS A 366 -14.66 20.36 -0.60
N SER A 367 -13.51 19.72 -0.39
CA SER A 367 -12.24 20.41 -0.16
C SER A 367 -11.73 21.06 -1.46
N GLY A 368 -11.00 22.17 -1.33
CA GLY A 368 -10.33 22.83 -2.47
C GLY A 368 -9.03 22.15 -2.92
N LEU A 369 -8.53 21.18 -2.15
CA LEU A 369 -7.33 20.40 -2.47
C LEU A 369 -7.50 19.61 -3.77
N LYS A 370 -6.43 19.55 -4.56
CA LYS A 370 -6.35 18.67 -5.74
C LYS A 370 -5.45 17.48 -5.44
N MET A 371 -5.86 16.29 -5.87
CA MET A 371 -5.05 15.08 -5.73
C MET A 371 -4.14 14.90 -6.95
N LEU A 372 -2.86 14.61 -6.73
CA LEU A 372 -1.93 14.16 -7.77
C LEU A 372 -1.08 12.99 -7.27
N ASP A 373 -0.68 12.12 -8.17
CA ASP A 373 0.45 11.23 -7.92
C ASP A 373 1.78 11.93 -8.25
N ILE A 374 2.84 11.59 -7.52
CA ILE A 374 4.19 12.15 -7.75
C ILE A 374 4.66 11.93 -9.20
N THR A 375 4.30 10.81 -9.83
CA THR A 375 4.66 10.54 -11.24
C THR A 375 3.95 11.46 -12.22
N GLU A 376 2.74 11.95 -11.91
CA GLU A 376 2.05 12.95 -12.74
C GLU A 376 2.78 14.30 -12.71
N ILE A 377 3.25 14.71 -11.53
CA ILE A 377 4.07 15.91 -11.37
C ILE A 377 5.39 15.74 -12.13
N LEU A 378 6.14 14.65 -11.87
CA LEU A 378 7.42 14.39 -12.53
C LEU A 378 7.27 14.33 -14.06
N ASN A 379 6.21 13.70 -14.57
CA ASN A 379 5.92 13.69 -16.00
C ASN A 379 5.73 15.10 -16.59
N SER A 380 5.17 16.04 -15.82
CA SER A 380 4.99 17.42 -16.30
C SER A 380 6.29 18.23 -16.37
N VAL A 381 7.32 17.84 -15.61
CA VAL A 381 8.55 18.63 -15.43
C VAL A 381 9.81 18.02 -16.04
N ILE A 382 9.77 16.72 -16.35
CA ILE A 382 10.82 16.01 -17.08
C ILE A 382 10.54 16.15 -18.59
N ASN A 383 11.60 16.38 -19.36
CA ASN A 383 11.55 16.42 -20.82
C ASN A 383 11.85 15.07 -21.43
#